data_AF-A0A940T9K8-F1
#
_entry.id   AF-A0A940T9K8-F1
#
_cell.length_a   1.000
_cell.length_b   1.000
_cell.length_c   1.000
_cell.angle_alpha   90.00
_cell.angle_beta   90.00
_cell.angle_gamma   90.00
#
_symmetry.space_group_name_H-M   'P 1'
#
loop_
_entity.id
_entity.type
_entity.pdbx_description
1 polymer ?
#
loop_
_entity_poly.entity_id
_entity_poly.type
_entity_poly.pdbx_seq_one_letter_code
_entity_poly.pdbx_strand_id
1 'polypeptide(L)'
;QMKEKLWRDMFIAHIFGVDMPEDIEVRRLSDSIKNGISGKEFSPTLASLLILYGGGYIDDDAFIKIMPDCENYSDEIAEVEKILVEQGNDEGEDRYNGRIIQNVLMCAAFSKKFDEMQQIDIQSALALYDSSYTIISEGFVHLKDKEFLGMLLENDIEFAAVITDGKNISLEKLTKLDIQNGLDNGDFNDLKEYVERLMKGEKPSELSIKDCVLLDIKDIAYLTAVYKKPYYKDFLKYVKSENIHFDDNFAQAYEDYVHKCKMKFIIRVYPRRRKICTKFPCWFDYNVPDNKAQEVVEIDLTKVVGNEVEYADEKLTNIALDRYLRSRAMIPETVLEITHGENVYFFIMKTDKEYDRLDNDSFRKIPFDFDDIWTTISEWSRDKKIRKELVGGKPEIIVTPESEWEKIKPQDREYAKRLLEEQVQLKEEQLSKNKFMQKLCELKSNAESELKAKKAQAEEIKQKKADFKNSKNNRKDGVNNA
;
A
#
# COMPACT_ATOMS: atom_id res chain seq x y z
N GLN A 1 -0.13 -4.82 -54.29
CA GLN A 1 -0.52 -5.46 -55.56
C GLN A 1 0.66 -5.78 -56.50
N MET A 2 1.72 -4.97 -56.63
CA MET A 2 2.84 -5.26 -57.54
C MET A 2 3.94 -6.19 -56.93
N LYS A 3 4.19 -6.14 -55.61
CA LYS A 3 5.21 -6.96 -54.93
C LYS A 3 4.82 -8.43 -54.71
N GLU A 4 3.57 -8.70 -54.34
CA GLU A 4 3.03 -10.04 -54.12
C GLU A 4 2.96 -10.88 -55.41
N LYS A 5 2.69 -10.21 -56.54
CA LYS A 5 2.75 -10.80 -57.87
C LYS A 5 4.19 -11.16 -58.26
N LEU A 6 5.13 -10.26 -57.97
CA LEU A 6 6.57 -10.48 -58.22
C LEU A 6 7.13 -11.67 -57.44
N TRP A 7 6.68 -11.84 -56.19
CA TRP A 7 7.13 -12.93 -55.31
C TRP A 7 6.59 -14.29 -55.76
N ARG A 8 5.30 -14.36 -56.14
CA ARG A 8 4.70 -15.55 -56.78
C ARG A 8 5.38 -15.88 -58.12
N ASP A 9 5.69 -14.86 -58.93
CA ASP A 9 6.34 -15.02 -60.23
C ASP A 9 7.80 -15.52 -60.07
N MET A 10 8.53 -15.11 -59.02
CA MET A 10 9.88 -15.64 -58.71
C MET A 10 9.85 -17.12 -58.32
N PHE A 11 8.86 -17.54 -57.53
CA PHE A 11 8.69 -18.95 -57.14
C PHE A 11 8.31 -19.84 -58.33
N ILE A 12 7.42 -19.35 -59.20
CA ILE A 12 7.06 -20.05 -60.45
C ILE A 12 8.25 -20.09 -61.41
N ALA A 13 9.01 -18.99 -61.56
CA ALA A 13 10.20 -18.93 -62.41
C ALA A 13 11.29 -19.91 -61.97
N HIS A 14 11.48 -20.11 -60.65
CA HIS A 14 12.41 -21.10 -60.11
C HIS A 14 11.97 -22.55 -60.40
N ILE A 15 10.65 -22.83 -60.37
CA ILE A 15 10.08 -24.15 -60.75
C ILE A 15 10.30 -24.43 -62.24
N PHE A 16 10.33 -23.40 -63.09
CA PHE A 16 10.57 -23.51 -64.54
C PHE A 16 12.04 -23.30 -64.96
N GLY A 17 12.98 -23.18 -64.02
CA GLY A 17 14.43 -23.17 -64.29
C GLY A 17 15.04 -21.82 -64.68
N VAL A 18 14.49 -20.71 -64.20
CA VAL A 18 15.14 -19.39 -64.29
C VAL A 18 16.11 -19.22 -63.10
N ASP A 19 17.36 -18.84 -63.39
CA ASP A 19 18.42 -18.66 -62.38
C ASP A 19 18.10 -17.52 -61.41
N MET A 20 18.21 -17.81 -60.11
CA MET A 20 18.03 -16.85 -59.01
C MET A 20 19.32 -16.06 -58.75
N PRO A 21 19.27 -14.86 -58.14
CA PRO A 21 20.46 -14.10 -57.77
C PRO A 21 21.43 -14.97 -56.94
N GLU A 22 22.73 -14.92 -57.27
CA GLU A 22 23.77 -15.81 -56.73
C GLU A 22 23.93 -15.75 -55.19
N ASP A 23 23.34 -14.74 -54.55
CA ASP A 23 23.54 -14.40 -53.14
C ASP A 23 22.41 -14.93 -52.21
N ILE A 24 21.37 -15.58 -52.75
CA ILE A 24 20.20 -16.04 -51.99
C ILE A 24 20.09 -17.57 -52.04
N GLU A 25 20.49 -18.22 -50.96
CA GLU A 25 20.34 -19.68 -50.80
C GLU A 25 18.89 -20.02 -50.40
N VAL A 26 18.07 -20.49 -51.35
CA VAL A 26 16.68 -20.90 -51.10
C VAL A 26 16.64 -22.36 -50.65
N ARG A 27 16.07 -22.63 -49.46
CA ARG A 27 15.85 -24.01 -48.99
C ARG A 27 14.79 -24.71 -49.81
N ARG A 28 15.10 -25.95 -50.24
CA ARG A 28 14.15 -26.83 -50.92
C ARG A 28 13.43 -27.71 -49.89
N LEU A 29 12.13 -27.92 -50.11
CA LEU A 29 11.33 -28.85 -49.30
C LEU A 29 11.94 -30.25 -49.35
N SER A 30 12.06 -30.89 -48.19
CA SER A 30 12.37 -32.31 -48.08
C SER A 30 11.23 -33.17 -48.65
N ASP A 31 11.56 -34.37 -49.13
CA ASP A 31 10.56 -35.24 -49.78
C ASP A 31 9.46 -35.70 -48.80
N SER A 32 9.78 -35.78 -47.51
CA SER A 32 8.81 -36.01 -46.44
C SER A 32 7.76 -34.89 -46.35
N ILE A 33 8.17 -33.63 -46.47
CA ILE A 33 7.29 -32.47 -46.42
C ILE A 33 6.45 -32.36 -47.70
N LYS A 34 7.05 -32.56 -48.88
CA LYS A 34 6.33 -32.52 -50.17
C LYS A 34 5.15 -33.48 -50.19
N ASN A 35 5.34 -34.69 -49.67
CA ASN A 35 4.29 -35.70 -49.58
C ASN A 35 3.17 -35.33 -48.60
N GLY A 36 3.46 -34.50 -47.59
CA GLY A 36 2.46 -33.98 -46.65
C GLY A 36 1.65 -32.80 -47.21
N ILE A 37 2.25 -31.97 -48.07
CA ILE A 37 1.58 -30.82 -48.70
C ILE A 37 0.70 -31.23 -49.88
N SER A 38 1.04 -32.32 -50.58
CA SER A 38 0.36 -32.75 -51.81
C SER A 38 -1.15 -33.03 -51.66
N GLY A 39 -1.64 -33.18 -50.42
CA GLY A 39 -3.06 -33.34 -50.08
C GLY A 39 -3.79 -32.07 -49.63
N LYS A 40 -3.12 -30.91 -49.54
CA LYS A 40 -3.72 -29.64 -49.09
C LYS A 40 -4.06 -28.70 -50.24
N GLU A 41 -5.17 -27.96 -50.11
CA GLU A 41 -5.45 -26.83 -50.99
C GLU A 41 -4.44 -25.70 -50.76
N PHE A 42 -3.94 -25.14 -51.86
CA PHE A 42 -2.98 -24.04 -51.79
C PHE A 42 -3.68 -22.73 -51.42
N SER A 43 -3.25 -22.10 -50.33
CA SER A 43 -3.80 -20.83 -49.82
C SER A 43 -2.73 -19.73 -49.78
N PRO A 44 -3.12 -18.44 -49.64
CA PRO A 44 -2.18 -17.36 -49.38
C PRO A 44 -1.37 -17.58 -48.10
N THR A 45 -1.99 -18.07 -47.03
CA THR A 45 -1.31 -18.34 -45.76
C THR A 45 -0.29 -19.46 -45.86
N LEU A 46 -0.62 -20.55 -46.57
CA LEU A 46 0.35 -21.60 -46.88
C LEU A 46 1.49 -21.07 -47.74
N ALA A 47 1.21 -20.17 -48.69
CA ALA A 47 2.25 -19.51 -49.48
C ALA A 47 3.21 -18.74 -48.56
N SER A 48 2.70 -17.86 -47.69
CA SER A 48 3.51 -17.13 -46.70
C SER A 48 4.34 -18.05 -45.80
N LEU A 49 3.76 -19.16 -45.31
CA LEU A 49 4.52 -20.14 -44.52
C LEU A 49 5.66 -20.79 -45.32
N LEU A 50 5.44 -21.08 -46.61
CA LEU A 50 6.47 -21.59 -47.51
C LEU A 50 7.56 -20.54 -47.78
N ILE A 51 7.24 -19.25 -47.77
CA ILE A 51 8.23 -18.16 -47.84
C ILE A 51 9.17 -18.22 -46.65
N LEU A 52 8.61 -18.29 -45.44
CA LEU A 52 9.38 -18.36 -44.20
C LEU A 52 10.31 -19.59 -44.20
N TYR A 53 9.81 -20.74 -44.67
CA TYR A 53 10.61 -21.96 -44.79
C TYR A 53 11.72 -21.83 -45.84
N GLY A 54 11.37 -21.38 -47.06
CA GLY A 54 12.31 -21.22 -48.17
C GLY A 54 13.42 -20.20 -47.86
N GLY A 55 13.10 -19.16 -47.10
CA GLY A 55 14.04 -18.17 -46.58
C GLY A 55 14.88 -18.64 -45.39
N GLY A 56 14.66 -19.86 -44.89
CA GLY A 56 15.43 -20.44 -43.79
C GLY A 56 15.08 -19.90 -42.40
N TYR A 57 13.95 -19.19 -42.25
CA TYR A 57 13.48 -18.67 -40.97
C TYR A 57 12.77 -19.72 -40.12
N ILE A 58 12.30 -20.81 -40.72
CA ILE A 58 11.77 -21.98 -40.01
C ILE A 58 12.38 -23.27 -40.56
N ASP A 59 12.57 -24.25 -39.69
CA ASP A 59 13.06 -25.59 -40.03
C ASP A 59 11.95 -26.57 -40.42
N ASP A 60 12.35 -27.79 -40.80
CA ASP A 60 11.44 -28.86 -41.20
C ASP A 60 10.44 -29.23 -40.09
N ASP A 61 10.88 -29.26 -38.83
CA ASP A 61 10.05 -29.66 -37.70
C ASP A 61 8.98 -28.60 -37.39
N ALA A 62 9.36 -27.33 -37.33
CA ALA A 62 8.44 -26.21 -37.13
C ALA A 62 7.43 -26.11 -38.29
N PHE A 63 7.90 -26.27 -39.53
CA PHE A 63 7.02 -26.27 -40.69
C PHE A 63 5.98 -27.40 -40.59
N ILE A 64 6.39 -28.63 -40.29
CA ILE A 64 5.49 -29.78 -40.14
C ILE A 64 4.48 -29.59 -39.00
N LYS A 65 4.84 -28.87 -37.93
CA LYS A 65 3.97 -28.61 -36.77
C LYS A 65 2.90 -27.54 -37.04
N ILE A 66 3.20 -26.53 -37.86
CA ILE A 66 2.30 -25.40 -38.19
C ILE A 66 1.45 -25.70 -39.43
N MET A 67 2.07 -26.27 -40.48
CA MET A 67 1.46 -26.45 -41.80
C MET A 67 0.09 -27.14 -41.78
N PRO A 68 -0.19 -28.18 -40.97
CA PRO A 68 -1.50 -28.84 -40.93
C PRO A 68 -2.67 -27.91 -40.62
N ASP A 69 -2.46 -26.85 -39.85
CA ASP A 69 -3.51 -25.94 -39.37
C ASP A 69 -3.20 -24.46 -39.69
N CYS A 70 -2.32 -24.21 -40.67
CA CYS A 70 -1.79 -22.87 -40.98
C CYS A 70 -2.84 -21.77 -41.13
N GLU A 71 -4.03 -22.08 -41.64
CA GLU A 71 -5.11 -21.09 -41.81
C GLU A 71 -5.56 -20.49 -40.48
N ASN A 72 -5.51 -21.27 -39.39
CA ASN A 72 -5.85 -20.81 -38.04
C ASN A 72 -4.82 -19.84 -37.47
N TYR A 73 -3.64 -19.76 -38.09
CA TYR A 73 -2.51 -18.92 -37.69
C TYR A 73 -2.19 -17.84 -38.74
N SER A 74 -3.18 -17.50 -39.58
CA SER A 74 -3.01 -16.59 -40.71
C SER A 74 -2.52 -15.20 -40.29
N ASP A 75 -3.09 -14.65 -39.21
CA ASP A 75 -2.68 -13.36 -38.66
C ASP A 75 -1.23 -13.39 -38.15
N GLU A 76 -0.83 -14.46 -37.44
CA GLU A 76 0.53 -14.62 -36.91
C GLU A 76 1.57 -14.74 -38.03
N ILE A 77 1.27 -15.55 -39.04
CA ILE A 77 2.15 -15.76 -40.20
C ILE A 77 2.31 -14.45 -40.97
N ALA A 78 1.22 -13.70 -41.18
CA ALA A 78 1.25 -12.41 -41.87
C ALA A 78 2.05 -11.35 -41.10
N GLU A 79 1.90 -11.29 -39.77
CA GLU A 79 2.64 -10.33 -38.94
C GLU A 79 4.14 -10.65 -38.92
N VAL A 80 4.53 -11.93 -38.86
CA VAL A 80 5.94 -12.34 -38.99
C VAL A 80 6.52 -11.95 -40.36
N GLU A 81 5.78 -12.19 -41.45
CA GLU A 81 6.21 -11.78 -42.79
C GLU A 81 6.41 -10.26 -42.86
N LYS A 82 5.50 -9.48 -42.28
CA LYS A 82 5.61 -8.02 -42.20
C LYS A 82 6.85 -7.58 -41.41
N ILE A 83 7.11 -8.17 -40.24
CA ILE A 83 8.30 -7.88 -39.43
C ILE A 83 9.58 -8.13 -40.24
N LEU A 84 9.67 -9.25 -40.96
CA LEU A 84 10.83 -9.56 -41.81
C LEU A 84 11.01 -8.57 -42.96
N VAL A 85 9.93 -8.13 -43.59
CA VAL A 85 9.97 -7.12 -44.66
C VAL A 85 10.42 -5.76 -44.13
N GLU A 86 9.98 -5.38 -42.93
CA GLU A 86 10.41 -4.15 -42.25
C GLU A 86 11.91 -4.22 -41.93
N GLN A 87 12.38 -5.32 -41.33
CA GLN A 87 13.79 -5.58 -41.00
C GLN A 87 14.73 -5.70 -42.21
N GLY A 88 14.21 -6.11 -43.37
CA GLY A 88 14.99 -6.18 -44.61
C GLY A 88 15.57 -4.82 -45.04
N ASN A 89 15.04 -3.71 -44.52
CA ASN A 89 15.53 -2.36 -44.79
C ASN A 89 16.50 -1.82 -43.71
N ASP A 90 16.67 -2.53 -42.59
CA ASP A 90 17.50 -2.08 -41.46
C ASP A 90 18.91 -2.69 -41.56
N GLU A 91 19.97 -1.90 -41.67
CA GLU A 91 21.36 -2.41 -41.70
C GLU A 91 21.97 -2.67 -40.29
N GLY A 92 21.15 -2.64 -39.23
CA GLY A 92 21.60 -2.67 -37.82
C GLY A 92 21.72 -4.06 -37.18
N GLU A 93 22.29 -4.10 -35.97
CA GLU A 93 22.44 -5.29 -35.11
C GLU A 93 21.10 -5.82 -34.54
N ASP A 94 20.01 -5.06 -34.65
CA ASP A 94 18.70 -5.36 -34.05
C ASP A 94 17.82 -6.34 -34.88
N ARG A 95 18.38 -7.04 -35.86
CA ARG A 95 17.63 -7.99 -36.70
C ARG A 95 17.30 -9.28 -35.93
N TYR A 96 16.04 -9.71 -36.00
CA TYR A 96 15.66 -11.01 -35.48
C TYR A 96 16.19 -12.11 -36.42
N ASN A 97 16.98 -13.03 -35.88
CA ASN A 97 17.45 -14.18 -36.66
C ASN A 97 16.35 -15.23 -36.84
N GLY A 98 16.55 -16.16 -37.77
CA GLY A 98 15.57 -17.21 -38.09
C GLY A 98 15.11 -18.02 -36.86
N ARG A 99 15.99 -18.26 -35.90
CA ARG A 99 15.63 -19.00 -34.69
C ARG A 99 14.65 -18.23 -33.79
N ILE A 100 14.84 -16.92 -33.66
CA ILE A 100 13.92 -16.06 -32.89
C ILE A 100 12.56 -16.08 -33.56
N ILE A 101 12.52 -15.83 -34.87
CA ILE A 101 11.30 -15.83 -35.68
C ILE A 101 10.57 -17.16 -35.56
N GLN A 102 11.28 -18.29 -35.69
CA GLN A 102 10.72 -19.62 -35.50
C GLN A 102 10.07 -19.78 -34.13
N ASN A 103 10.79 -19.45 -33.06
CA ASN A 103 10.30 -19.64 -31.69
C ASN A 103 9.08 -18.77 -31.38
N VAL A 104 9.11 -17.50 -31.82
CA VAL A 104 8.00 -16.55 -31.63
C VAL A 104 6.76 -16.99 -32.40
N LEU A 105 6.91 -17.36 -33.69
CA LEU A 105 5.80 -17.86 -34.51
C LEU A 105 5.19 -19.13 -33.92
N MET A 106 6.06 -20.08 -33.54
CA MET A 106 5.64 -21.33 -32.92
C MET A 106 4.89 -21.07 -31.61
N CYS A 107 5.33 -20.08 -30.81
CA CYS A 107 4.69 -19.74 -29.54
C CYS A 107 3.29 -19.17 -29.73
N ALA A 108 3.13 -18.19 -30.63
CA ALA A 108 1.82 -17.64 -30.93
C ALA A 108 0.88 -18.70 -31.54
N ALA A 109 1.38 -19.54 -32.46
CA ALA A 109 0.61 -20.64 -33.03
C ALA A 109 0.20 -21.68 -31.97
N PHE A 110 1.11 -22.07 -31.08
CA PHE A 110 0.84 -23.04 -30.01
C PHE A 110 -0.16 -22.51 -29.00
N SER A 111 -0.13 -21.21 -28.69
CA SER A 111 -1.12 -20.58 -27.83
C SER A 111 -2.56 -20.69 -28.35
N LYS A 112 -2.74 -20.83 -29.68
CA LYS A 112 -4.04 -21.07 -30.33
C LYS A 112 -4.35 -22.55 -30.52
N LYS A 113 -3.33 -23.41 -30.50
CA LYS A 113 -3.44 -24.86 -30.71
C LYS A 113 -3.84 -25.62 -29.44
N PHE A 114 -3.32 -25.19 -28.30
CA PHE A 114 -3.54 -25.82 -27.00
C PHE A 114 -4.50 -24.97 -26.17
N ASP A 115 -5.67 -25.53 -25.84
CA ASP A 115 -6.72 -24.85 -25.06
C ASP A 115 -6.25 -24.49 -23.64
N GLU A 116 -5.22 -25.17 -23.13
CA GLU A 116 -4.62 -24.89 -21.83
C GLU A 116 -3.78 -23.62 -21.81
N MET A 117 -3.34 -23.13 -22.96
CA MET A 117 -2.50 -21.93 -23.07
C MET A 117 -3.37 -20.68 -23.28
N GLN A 118 -2.97 -19.58 -22.65
CA GLN A 118 -3.55 -18.28 -22.94
C GLN A 118 -3.14 -17.84 -24.35
N GLN A 119 -4.13 -17.50 -25.19
CA GLN A 119 -3.88 -17.02 -26.55
C GLN A 119 -3.11 -15.70 -26.54
N ILE A 120 -2.05 -15.64 -27.34
CA ILE A 120 -1.20 -14.46 -27.50
C ILE A 120 -0.94 -14.16 -28.98
N ASP A 121 -0.60 -12.91 -29.26
CA ASP A 121 -0.15 -12.48 -30.58
C ASP A 121 1.39 -12.49 -30.69
N ILE A 122 1.89 -12.20 -31.89
CA ILE A 122 3.33 -12.14 -32.18
C ILE A 122 4.04 -11.07 -31.33
N GLN A 123 3.39 -9.93 -31.09
CA GLN A 123 3.99 -8.83 -30.33
C GLN A 123 4.19 -9.21 -28.85
N SER A 124 3.20 -9.88 -28.26
CA SER A 124 3.29 -10.42 -26.90
C SER A 124 4.39 -11.48 -26.80
N ALA A 125 4.48 -12.38 -27.78
CA ALA A 125 5.54 -13.39 -27.85
C ALA A 125 6.94 -12.75 -28.00
N LEU A 126 7.09 -11.67 -28.76
CA LEU A 126 8.34 -10.91 -28.84
C LEU A 126 8.71 -10.27 -27.50
N ALA A 127 7.76 -9.63 -26.82
CA ALA A 127 7.99 -9.04 -25.50
C ALA A 127 8.48 -10.07 -24.46
N LEU A 128 7.98 -11.31 -24.53
CA LEU A 128 8.43 -12.41 -23.67
C LEU A 128 9.77 -12.98 -24.08
N TYR A 129 10.09 -12.96 -25.37
CA TYR A 129 11.42 -13.33 -25.84
C TYR A 129 12.49 -12.34 -25.34
N ASP A 130 12.19 -11.04 -25.42
CA ASP A 130 13.08 -9.94 -25.00
C ASP A 130 13.18 -9.80 -23.47
N SER A 131 12.29 -10.48 -22.72
CA SER A 131 12.32 -10.49 -21.26
C SER A 131 13.60 -11.14 -20.70
N SER A 132 14.10 -10.54 -19.61
CA SER A 132 15.24 -11.05 -18.86
C SER A 132 14.94 -12.35 -18.10
N TYR A 133 13.67 -12.70 -17.91
CA TYR A 133 13.24 -13.78 -17.02
C TYR A 133 12.61 -14.96 -17.74
N THR A 134 12.36 -14.85 -19.04
CA THR A 134 11.73 -15.89 -19.86
C THR A 134 12.55 -16.20 -21.10
N ILE A 135 12.47 -17.43 -21.60
CA ILE A 135 13.00 -17.87 -22.89
C ILE A 135 11.89 -18.57 -23.66
N ILE A 136 11.80 -18.31 -24.96
CA ILE A 136 10.94 -19.11 -25.84
C ILE A 136 11.81 -20.15 -26.55
N SER A 137 11.45 -21.42 -26.40
CA SER A 137 12.12 -22.55 -27.05
C SER A 137 11.08 -23.53 -27.58
N GLU A 138 11.23 -23.95 -28.84
CA GLU A 138 10.29 -24.86 -29.52
C GLU A 138 8.80 -24.46 -29.46
N GLY A 139 8.53 -23.15 -29.29
CA GLY A 139 7.17 -22.61 -29.15
C GLY A 139 6.63 -22.57 -27.72
N PHE A 140 7.40 -22.94 -26.72
CA PHE A 140 6.99 -22.86 -25.32
C PHE A 140 7.81 -21.83 -24.54
N VAL A 141 7.15 -21.17 -23.57
CA VAL A 141 7.79 -20.16 -22.72
C VAL A 141 8.29 -20.83 -21.44
N HIS A 142 9.61 -20.83 -21.26
CA HIS A 142 10.29 -21.33 -20.06
C HIS A 142 10.84 -20.17 -19.22
N LEU A 143 11.12 -20.45 -17.94
CA LEU A 143 11.67 -19.47 -17.01
C LEU A 143 13.21 -19.52 -16.95
N LYS A 144 13.82 -18.34 -16.77
CA LYS A 144 15.27 -18.12 -16.57
C LYS A 144 15.63 -17.72 -15.13
N ASP A 145 14.66 -17.47 -14.25
CA ASP A 145 14.90 -16.96 -12.88
C ASP A 145 14.05 -17.73 -11.84
N LYS A 146 14.72 -18.37 -10.88
CA LYS A 146 14.09 -19.17 -9.81
C LYS A 146 13.23 -18.33 -8.86
N GLU A 147 13.69 -17.12 -8.52
CA GLU A 147 12.95 -16.21 -7.65
C GLU A 147 11.68 -15.70 -8.34
N PHE A 148 11.73 -15.54 -9.67
CA PHE A 148 10.59 -15.16 -10.49
C PHE A 148 9.56 -16.29 -10.52
N LEU A 149 9.98 -17.55 -10.67
CA LEU A 149 9.11 -18.72 -10.51
C LEU A 149 8.37 -18.71 -9.17
N GLY A 150 9.10 -18.49 -8.07
CA GLY A 150 8.49 -18.37 -6.73
C GLY A 150 7.42 -17.27 -6.67
N MET A 151 7.72 -16.09 -7.23
CA MET A 151 6.77 -14.98 -7.30
C MET A 151 5.53 -15.33 -8.15
N LEU A 152 5.69 -15.97 -9.30
CA LEU A 152 4.57 -16.37 -10.16
C LEU A 152 3.66 -17.37 -9.46
N LEU A 153 4.21 -18.33 -8.71
CA LEU A 153 3.45 -19.31 -7.92
C LEU A 153 2.64 -18.65 -6.81
N GLU A 154 3.24 -17.67 -6.14
CA GLU A 154 2.55 -16.87 -5.12
C GLU A 154 1.37 -16.12 -5.74
N ASN A 155 1.42 -15.76 -7.02
CA ASN A 155 0.39 -15.01 -7.75
C ASN A 155 -0.52 -15.88 -8.64
N ASP A 156 -0.63 -17.18 -8.33
CA ASP A 156 -1.61 -18.09 -8.92
C ASP A 156 -1.46 -18.30 -10.44
N ILE A 157 -0.26 -18.06 -10.98
CA ILE A 157 0.06 -18.33 -12.40
C ILE A 157 0.17 -19.83 -12.65
N GLU A 158 -0.45 -20.31 -13.72
CA GLU A 158 -0.47 -21.72 -14.09
C GLU A 158 0.74 -22.16 -14.94
N PHE A 159 1.15 -23.41 -14.72
CA PHE A 159 2.27 -24.05 -15.39
C PHE A 159 1.87 -25.43 -15.90
N ALA A 160 2.57 -25.91 -16.93
CA ALA A 160 2.45 -27.28 -17.43
C ALA A 160 3.80 -27.92 -17.68
N ALA A 161 3.80 -29.25 -17.79
CA ALA A 161 4.88 -30.01 -18.38
C ALA A 161 4.51 -30.38 -19.83
N VAL A 162 5.49 -30.28 -20.73
CA VAL A 162 5.31 -30.66 -22.14
C VAL A 162 5.64 -32.14 -22.29
N ILE A 163 4.64 -32.93 -22.68
CA ILE A 163 4.81 -34.35 -22.97
C ILE A 163 4.83 -34.53 -24.48
N THR A 164 5.92 -35.10 -24.99
CA THR A 164 6.10 -35.40 -26.42
C THR A 164 6.08 -36.91 -26.67
N ASP A 165 5.13 -37.39 -27.46
CA ASP A 165 5.06 -38.77 -27.97
C ASP A 165 5.15 -38.77 -29.50
N GLY A 166 6.37 -38.93 -30.00
CA GLY A 166 6.66 -38.81 -31.44
C GLY A 166 6.35 -37.40 -31.97
N LYS A 167 5.27 -37.28 -32.77
CA LYS A 167 4.79 -35.99 -33.31
C LYS A 167 3.68 -35.36 -32.47
N ASN A 168 3.13 -36.09 -31.51
CA ASN A 168 2.06 -35.60 -30.66
C ASN A 168 2.67 -34.85 -29.47
N ILE A 169 2.09 -33.70 -29.17
CA ILE A 169 2.46 -32.87 -28.03
C ILE A 169 1.21 -32.69 -27.18
N SER A 170 1.33 -32.85 -25.88
CA SER A 170 0.27 -32.61 -24.90
C SER A 170 0.82 -31.84 -23.70
N LEU A 171 -0.03 -31.06 -23.05
CA LEU A 171 0.31 -30.29 -21.86
C LEU A 171 -0.34 -30.92 -20.64
N GLU A 172 0.47 -31.24 -19.62
CA GLU A 172 -0.02 -31.70 -18.32
C GLU A 172 0.13 -30.57 -17.31
N LYS A 173 -0.98 -30.05 -16.79
CA LYS A 173 -0.96 -28.98 -15.78
C LYS A 173 -0.25 -29.43 -14.51
N LEU A 174 0.69 -28.62 -14.04
CA LEU A 174 1.43 -28.85 -12.81
C LEU A 174 0.68 -28.25 -11.62
N THR A 175 0.62 -28.99 -10.51
CA THR A 175 0.07 -28.43 -9.27
C THR A 175 1.11 -27.58 -8.54
N LYS A 176 0.66 -26.69 -7.66
CA LYS A 176 1.55 -25.93 -6.78
C LYS A 176 2.48 -26.83 -5.97
N LEU A 177 2.00 -28.01 -5.56
CA LEU A 177 2.79 -28.96 -4.78
C LEU A 177 3.92 -29.56 -5.64
N ASP A 178 3.65 -29.87 -6.90
CA ASP A 178 4.67 -30.39 -7.83
C ASP A 178 5.81 -29.39 -7.94
N ILE A 179 5.47 -28.13 -8.19
CA ILE A 179 6.45 -27.05 -8.40
C ILE A 179 7.25 -26.77 -7.12
N GLN A 180 6.59 -26.75 -5.96
CA GLN A 180 7.28 -26.58 -4.67
C GLN A 180 8.26 -27.72 -4.40
N ASN A 181 7.87 -28.97 -4.65
CA ASN A 181 8.71 -30.14 -4.40
C ASN A 181 10.01 -30.10 -5.24
N GLY A 182 9.96 -29.73 -6.53
CA GLY A 182 11.20 -29.64 -7.31
C GLY A 182 12.03 -28.40 -6.98
N LEU A 183 11.41 -27.29 -6.55
CA LEU A 183 12.16 -26.15 -6.00
C LEU A 183 12.99 -26.55 -4.76
N ASP A 184 12.39 -27.34 -3.88
CA ASP A 184 13.01 -27.84 -2.65
C ASP A 184 14.07 -28.91 -2.92
N ASN A 185 13.86 -29.75 -3.94
CA ASN A 185 14.83 -30.77 -4.38
C ASN A 185 16.02 -30.18 -5.16
N GLY A 186 16.00 -28.88 -5.45
CA GLY A 186 17.09 -28.21 -6.15
C GLY A 186 17.07 -28.37 -7.66
N ASP A 187 15.96 -28.81 -8.24
CA ASP A 187 15.79 -28.94 -9.69
C ASP A 187 16.02 -27.62 -10.41
N PHE A 188 15.95 -26.44 -9.78
CA PHE A 188 16.24 -25.16 -10.45
C PHE A 188 17.67 -24.63 -10.26
N ASN A 189 18.58 -25.40 -9.67
CA ASN A 189 19.90 -24.86 -9.27
C ASN A 189 20.86 -24.60 -10.45
N ASP A 190 20.75 -25.35 -11.57
CA ASP A 190 21.60 -25.19 -12.76
C ASP A 190 20.90 -24.46 -13.92
N LEU A 191 20.13 -23.43 -13.59
CA LEU A 191 19.26 -22.74 -14.56
C LEU A 191 20.02 -22.13 -15.73
N LYS A 192 21.24 -21.63 -15.48
CA LYS A 192 22.09 -21.06 -16.53
C LYS A 192 22.53 -22.11 -17.55
N GLU A 193 22.99 -23.27 -17.09
CA GLU A 193 23.38 -24.38 -17.96
C GLU A 193 22.18 -24.91 -18.75
N TYR A 194 21.03 -25.01 -18.10
CA TYR A 194 19.78 -25.39 -18.75
C TYR A 194 19.37 -24.42 -19.87
N VAL A 195 19.37 -23.11 -19.59
CA VAL A 195 19.05 -22.07 -20.58
C VAL A 195 20.06 -22.08 -21.73
N GLU A 196 21.35 -22.30 -21.46
CA GLU A 196 22.37 -22.44 -22.51
C GLU A 196 22.13 -23.66 -23.41
N ARG A 197 21.68 -24.79 -22.85
CA ARG A 197 21.30 -26.00 -23.60
C ARG A 197 20.06 -25.77 -24.46
N LEU A 198 19.02 -25.15 -23.91
CA LEU A 198 17.84 -24.73 -24.67
C LEU A 198 18.22 -23.78 -25.81
N MET A 199 19.09 -22.81 -25.54
CA MET A 199 19.65 -21.87 -26.54
C MET A 199 20.59 -22.54 -27.55
N LYS A 200 20.97 -23.81 -27.37
CA LYS A 200 21.65 -24.63 -28.39
C LYS A 200 20.72 -25.58 -29.13
N GLY A 201 19.46 -25.69 -28.69
CA GLY A 201 18.46 -26.56 -29.29
C GLY A 201 18.59 -28.00 -28.79
N GLU A 202 19.28 -28.20 -27.67
CA GLU A 202 19.39 -29.50 -27.04
C GLU A 202 18.08 -29.85 -26.33
N LYS A 203 17.59 -31.07 -26.55
CA LYS A 203 16.38 -31.56 -25.89
C LYS A 203 16.69 -32.06 -24.49
N PRO A 204 15.86 -31.72 -23.48
CA PRO A 204 15.90 -32.36 -22.18
C PRO A 204 15.67 -33.87 -22.33
N SER A 205 16.43 -34.68 -21.59
CA SER A 205 16.34 -36.14 -21.64
C SER A 205 15.27 -36.71 -20.70
N GLU A 206 14.84 -35.95 -19.70
CA GLU A 206 13.84 -36.33 -18.69
C GLU A 206 12.98 -35.10 -18.34
N LEU A 207 11.71 -35.32 -18.01
CA LEU A 207 10.78 -34.29 -17.54
C LEU A 207 11.21 -33.81 -16.14
N SER A 208 11.75 -32.60 -16.06
CA SER A 208 12.04 -31.91 -14.79
C SER A 208 11.16 -30.66 -14.65
N ILE A 209 11.05 -30.10 -13.45
CA ILE A 209 10.43 -28.78 -13.28
C ILE A 209 11.22 -27.71 -14.06
N LYS A 210 12.52 -27.93 -14.36
CA LYS A 210 13.29 -27.09 -15.30
C LYS A 210 12.56 -26.92 -16.64
N ASP A 211 11.82 -27.94 -17.06
CA ASP A 211 11.08 -28.00 -18.32
C ASP A 211 9.63 -27.52 -18.20
N CYS A 212 9.25 -26.92 -17.07
CA CYS A 212 7.91 -26.34 -16.93
C CYS A 212 7.73 -25.20 -17.93
N VAL A 213 6.54 -25.14 -18.51
CA VAL A 213 6.14 -24.10 -19.45
C VAL A 213 5.01 -23.28 -18.86
N LEU A 214 5.00 -22.01 -19.18
CA LEU A 214 3.99 -21.06 -18.71
C LEU A 214 2.71 -21.20 -19.53
N LEU A 215 1.57 -21.22 -18.84
CA LEU A 215 0.25 -21.25 -19.47
C LEU A 215 -0.39 -19.86 -19.56
N ASP A 216 -0.29 -19.06 -18.50
CA ASP A 216 -0.85 -17.69 -18.43
C ASP A 216 0.16 -16.65 -18.92
N ILE A 217 0.32 -16.58 -20.24
CA ILE A 217 1.46 -15.92 -20.85
C ILE A 217 1.36 -14.38 -20.89
N LYS A 218 0.14 -13.82 -20.92
CA LYS A 218 -0.11 -12.38 -21.04
C LYS A 218 0.23 -11.63 -19.76
N ASP A 219 -0.12 -12.19 -18.61
CA ASP A 219 0.07 -11.55 -17.30
C ASP A 219 1.56 -11.43 -16.94
N ILE A 220 2.38 -12.33 -17.48
CA ILE A 220 3.82 -12.42 -17.23
C ILE A 220 4.58 -11.22 -17.81
N ALA A 221 4.14 -10.68 -18.93
CA ALA A 221 4.76 -9.49 -19.50
C ALA A 221 4.64 -8.30 -18.53
N TYR A 222 3.45 -8.13 -17.93
CA TYR A 222 3.20 -7.08 -16.95
C TYR A 222 3.94 -7.33 -15.63
N LEU A 223 3.96 -8.57 -15.15
CA LEU A 223 4.71 -8.95 -13.94
C LEU A 223 6.22 -8.76 -14.11
N THR A 224 6.76 -9.05 -15.29
CA THR A 224 8.16 -8.82 -15.64
C THR A 224 8.53 -7.34 -15.53
N ALA A 225 7.63 -6.43 -15.92
CA ALA A 225 7.87 -4.99 -15.90
C ALA A 225 7.98 -4.40 -14.47
N VAL A 226 7.51 -5.10 -13.44
CA VAL A 226 7.58 -4.66 -12.04
C VAL A 226 8.52 -5.50 -11.19
N TYR A 227 8.84 -6.73 -11.62
CA TYR A 227 9.67 -7.64 -10.85
C TYR A 227 11.06 -7.07 -10.57
N LYS A 228 11.51 -7.21 -9.31
CA LYS A 228 12.75 -6.63 -8.75
C LYS A 228 12.79 -5.09 -8.69
N LYS A 229 11.74 -4.36 -9.08
CA LYS A 229 11.63 -2.94 -8.75
C LYS A 229 11.39 -2.75 -7.24
N PRO A 230 11.80 -1.63 -6.63
CA PRO A 230 11.57 -1.39 -5.20
C PRO A 230 10.09 -1.57 -4.81
N TYR A 231 9.83 -2.22 -3.68
CA TYR A 231 8.48 -2.48 -3.17
C TYR A 231 7.60 -3.39 -4.04
N TYR A 232 8.14 -4.07 -5.07
CA TYR A 232 7.33 -4.93 -5.94
C TYR A 232 6.53 -5.99 -5.16
N LYS A 233 7.10 -6.57 -4.10
CA LYS A 233 6.42 -7.57 -3.27
C LYS A 233 5.21 -7.00 -2.54
N ASP A 234 5.33 -5.80 -2.00
CA ASP A 234 4.21 -5.13 -1.33
C ASP A 234 3.17 -4.66 -2.35
N PHE A 235 3.61 -4.23 -3.54
CA PHE A 235 2.71 -3.90 -4.65
C PHE A 235 1.89 -5.12 -5.10
N LEU A 236 2.48 -6.31 -5.23
CA LEU A 236 1.74 -7.51 -5.63
C LEU A 236 0.69 -7.93 -4.59
N LYS A 237 0.96 -7.70 -3.29
CA LYS A 237 -0.08 -7.85 -2.25
C LYS A 237 -1.21 -6.84 -2.42
N TYR A 238 -0.87 -5.60 -2.75
CA TYR A 238 -1.83 -4.53 -3.04
C TYR A 238 -2.68 -4.82 -4.28
N VAL A 239 -2.09 -5.36 -5.33
CA VAL A 239 -2.79 -5.81 -6.55
C VAL A 239 -3.90 -6.82 -6.20
N LYS A 240 -3.61 -7.77 -5.31
CA LYS A 240 -4.60 -8.74 -4.83
C LYS A 240 -5.67 -8.13 -3.94
N SER A 241 -5.31 -7.21 -3.04
CA SER A 241 -6.29 -6.60 -2.13
C SER A 241 -7.26 -5.66 -2.87
N GLU A 242 -6.75 -4.92 -3.85
CA GLU A 242 -7.54 -3.97 -4.65
C GLU A 242 -8.11 -4.57 -5.94
N ASN A 243 -7.85 -5.86 -6.21
CA ASN A 243 -8.28 -6.57 -7.40
C ASN A 243 -7.88 -5.84 -8.71
N ILE A 244 -6.61 -5.44 -8.81
CA ILE A 244 -6.05 -4.75 -9.98
C ILE A 244 -5.81 -5.78 -11.09
N HIS A 245 -6.30 -5.48 -12.30
CA HIS A 245 -6.12 -6.34 -13.46
C HIS A 245 -4.73 -6.19 -14.10
N PHE A 246 -4.22 -7.26 -14.70
CA PHE A 246 -3.00 -7.26 -15.50
C PHE A 246 -3.31 -6.73 -16.91
N ASP A 247 -3.11 -5.42 -17.10
CA ASP A 247 -3.33 -4.73 -18.36
C ASP A 247 -2.23 -3.68 -18.63
N ASP A 248 -2.35 -2.94 -19.72
CA ASP A 248 -1.36 -1.93 -20.13
C ASP A 248 -1.15 -0.81 -19.10
N ASN A 249 -2.06 -0.64 -18.14
CA ASN A 249 -1.93 0.33 -17.06
C ASN A 249 -1.20 -0.24 -15.83
N PHE A 250 -0.84 -1.53 -15.82
CA PHE A 250 -0.26 -2.19 -14.65
C PHE A 250 1.06 -1.55 -14.20
N ALA A 251 1.92 -1.17 -15.14
CA ALA A 251 3.17 -0.46 -14.84
C ALA A 251 2.90 0.92 -14.23
N GLN A 252 1.87 1.63 -14.70
CA GLN A 252 1.46 2.92 -14.12
C GLN A 252 0.84 2.73 -12.73
N ALA A 253 0.07 1.66 -12.51
CA ALA A 253 -0.50 1.32 -11.21
C ALA A 253 0.60 1.09 -10.16
N TYR A 254 1.71 0.47 -10.56
CA TYR A 254 2.90 0.34 -9.71
C TYR A 254 3.50 1.69 -9.32
N GLU A 255 3.73 2.60 -10.28
CA GLU A 255 4.28 3.93 -9.98
C GLU A 255 3.35 4.74 -9.07
N ASP A 256 2.04 4.65 -9.32
CA ASP A 256 0.99 5.27 -8.50
C ASP A 256 1.00 4.71 -7.08
N TYR A 257 1.16 3.40 -6.91
CA TYR A 257 1.27 2.74 -5.62
C TYR A 257 2.49 3.24 -4.85
N VAL A 258 3.68 3.22 -5.48
CA VAL A 258 4.91 3.70 -4.82
C VAL A 258 4.74 5.15 -4.39
N HIS A 259 4.23 6.00 -5.27
CA HIS A 259 4.03 7.42 -4.95
C HIS A 259 3.01 7.62 -3.81
N LYS A 260 1.81 7.05 -3.92
CA LYS A 260 0.70 7.29 -2.99
C LYS A 260 0.85 6.56 -1.66
N CYS A 261 1.31 5.32 -1.69
CA CYS A 261 1.33 4.45 -0.51
C CYS A 261 2.69 4.44 0.19
N LYS A 262 3.80 4.62 -0.53
CA LYS A 262 5.15 4.58 0.05
C LYS A 262 5.78 5.96 0.24
N MET A 263 5.59 6.90 -0.69
CA MET A 263 6.30 8.18 -0.67
C MET A 263 5.53 9.34 -0.01
N LYS A 264 4.22 9.22 0.16
CA LYS A 264 3.37 10.25 0.78
C LYS A 264 3.11 10.00 2.26
N PHE A 265 3.24 11.07 3.02
CA PHE A 265 3.02 11.11 4.46
C PHE A 265 2.10 12.27 4.81
N ILE A 266 1.22 12.08 5.79
CA ILE A 266 0.44 13.16 6.37
C ILE A 266 0.84 13.29 7.83
N ILE A 267 1.34 14.46 8.22
CA ILE A 267 1.70 14.77 9.60
C ILE A 267 0.65 15.71 10.19
N ARG A 268 0.05 15.30 11.30
CA ARG A 268 -0.90 16.10 12.09
C ARG A 268 -0.32 16.44 13.44
N VAL A 269 -0.47 17.68 13.86
CA VAL A 269 0.11 18.20 15.11
C VAL A 269 -0.97 18.38 16.17
N TYR A 270 -0.75 17.79 17.34
CA TYR A 270 -1.64 17.86 18.49
C TYR A 270 -0.88 18.35 19.72
N PRO A 271 -0.96 19.65 20.05
CA PRO A 271 -0.48 20.16 21.33
C PRO A 271 -1.27 19.56 22.47
N ARG A 272 -0.61 19.37 23.61
CA ARG A 272 -1.27 18.91 24.83
C ARG A 272 -2.31 19.92 25.30
N ARG A 273 -3.55 19.46 25.55
CA ARG A 273 -4.67 20.33 25.97
C ARG A 273 -5.00 20.16 27.44
N ARG A 274 -4.88 18.94 27.97
CA ARG A 274 -5.17 18.61 29.36
C ARG A 274 -3.94 18.05 30.06
N LYS A 275 -3.97 18.08 31.39
CA LYS A 275 -2.93 17.51 32.25
C LYS A 275 -3.56 16.50 33.21
N ILE A 276 -4.39 15.60 32.71
CA ILE A 276 -5.02 14.55 33.51
C ILE A 276 -4.06 13.36 33.62
N CYS A 277 -3.60 12.87 32.47
CA CYS A 277 -2.68 11.74 32.35
C CYS A 277 -1.22 12.19 32.41
N THR A 278 -0.74 12.73 33.53
CA THR A 278 0.64 13.28 33.62
C THR A 278 1.73 12.23 33.76
N LYS A 279 1.43 11.02 34.26
CA LYS A 279 2.43 9.96 34.45
C LYS A 279 2.90 9.36 33.13
N PHE A 280 1.99 9.24 32.16
CA PHE A 280 2.27 8.69 30.84
C PHE A 280 1.45 9.46 29.80
N PRO A 281 2.02 9.80 28.63
CA PRO A 281 1.26 10.39 27.53
C PRO A 281 0.05 9.52 27.18
N CYS A 282 -1.13 10.13 27.05
CA CYS A 282 -2.37 9.44 26.71
C CYS A 282 -3.20 10.33 25.80
N TRP A 283 -3.81 9.74 24.77
CA TRP A 283 -4.64 10.44 23.77
C TRP A 283 -5.77 11.26 24.41
N PHE A 284 -6.26 10.85 25.59
CA PHE A 284 -7.27 11.58 26.36
C PHE A 284 -6.89 13.03 26.69
N ASP A 285 -5.59 13.32 26.85
CA ASP A 285 -5.08 14.67 27.13
C ASP A 285 -5.01 15.57 25.87
N TYR A 286 -5.12 14.96 24.69
CA TYR A 286 -5.01 15.62 23.39
C TYR A 286 -6.35 15.68 22.65
N ASN A 287 -7.23 14.70 22.83
CA ASN A 287 -8.50 14.58 22.10
C ASN A 287 -9.68 15.19 22.88
N VAL A 288 -9.92 16.47 22.65
CA VAL A 288 -11.04 17.24 23.25
C VAL A 288 -12.14 17.42 22.20
N PRO A 289 -13.44 17.48 22.56
CA PRO A 289 -14.51 17.80 21.61
C PRO A 289 -14.18 19.09 20.81
N ASP A 290 -14.45 19.06 19.50
CA ASP A 290 -14.07 20.09 18.50
C ASP A 290 -12.58 20.22 18.14
N ASN A 291 -11.71 19.33 18.65
CA ASN A 291 -10.28 19.45 18.42
C ASN A 291 -9.90 18.97 17.02
N LYS A 292 -9.53 19.92 16.16
CA LYS A 292 -8.84 19.66 14.90
C LYS A 292 -7.33 19.71 15.15
N ALA A 293 -6.56 18.95 14.38
CA ALA A 293 -5.12 19.08 14.35
C ALA A 293 -4.73 20.56 14.17
N GLN A 294 -3.76 21.04 14.94
CA GLN A 294 -3.30 22.43 14.84
C GLN A 294 -2.71 22.72 13.46
N GLU A 295 -1.97 21.75 12.93
CA GLU A 295 -1.36 21.79 11.61
C GLU A 295 -1.56 20.41 10.96
N VAL A 296 -1.81 20.40 9.66
CA VAL A 296 -1.82 19.20 8.82
C VAL A 296 -0.90 19.48 7.64
N VAL A 297 0.14 18.67 7.48
CA VAL A 297 1.14 18.83 6.42
C VAL A 297 1.28 17.53 5.66
N GLU A 298 1.21 17.63 4.33
CA GLU A 298 1.57 16.55 3.44
C GLU A 298 3.06 16.63 3.11
N ILE A 299 3.75 15.50 3.23
CA ILE A 299 5.16 15.36 2.87
C ILE A 299 5.27 14.31 1.78
N ASP A 300 5.90 14.71 0.68
CA ASP A 300 6.22 13.84 -0.44
C ASP A 300 7.74 13.63 -0.49
N LEU A 301 8.15 12.36 -0.36
CA LEU A 301 9.55 11.94 -0.39
C LEU A 301 10.05 11.54 -1.77
N THR A 302 9.21 11.52 -2.81
CA THR A 302 9.56 11.02 -4.16
C THR A 302 10.85 11.67 -4.69
N LYS A 303 10.98 13.00 -4.55
CA LYS A 303 12.17 13.76 -5.00
C LYS A 303 13.35 13.73 -4.02
N VAL A 304 13.17 13.15 -2.84
CA VAL A 304 14.17 13.15 -1.75
C VAL A 304 14.92 11.84 -1.71
N VAL A 305 14.20 10.71 -1.76
CA VAL A 305 14.79 9.37 -1.70
C VAL A 305 14.94 8.73 -3.08
N GLY A 306 14.19 9.21 -4.08
CA GLY A 306 14.15 8.62 -5.41
C GLY A 306 13.36 7.31 -5.47
N ASN A 307 13.35 6.68 -6.64
CA ASN A 307 12.55 5.48 -6.93
C ASN A 307 13.41 4.22 -7.12
N GLU A 308 14.74 4.33 -6.96
CA GLU A 308 15.70 3.26 -7.28
C GLU A 308 16.03 2.34 -6.08
N VAL A 309 15.72 2.79 -4.86
CA VAL A 309 16.10 2.08 -3.63
C VAL A 309 14.88 1.84 -2.76
N GLU A 310 14.73 0.59 -2.33
CA GLU A 310 13.73 0.21 -1.34
C GLU A 310 14.20 0.58 0.07
N TYR A 311 13.36 1.30 0.80
CA TYR A 311 13.58 1.67 2.20
C TYR A 311 12.48 1.08 3.07
N ALA A 312 12.84 0.57 4.24
CA ALA A 312 11.85 0.15 5.23
C ALA A 312 10.94 1.32 5.63
N ASP A 313 9.65 1.05 5.88
CA ASP A 313 8.64 2.06 6.22
C ASP A 313 9.03 2.91 7.44
N GLU A 314 9.70 2.31 8.45
CA GLU A 314 10.23 3.04 9.60
C GLU A 314 11.29 4.08 9.21
N LYS A 315 12.17 3.72 8.28
CA LYS A 315 13.21 4.63 7.79
C LYS A 315 12.60 5.77 6.97
N LEU A 316 11.61 5.50 6.13
CA LEU A 316 10.88 6.54 5.39
C LEU A 316 10.13 7.48 6.35
N THR A 317 9.49 6.93 7.38
CA THR A 317 8.79 7.69 8.43
C THR A 317 9.75 8.66 9.14
N ASN A 318 10.94 8.19 9.52
CA ASN A 318 11.96 9.02 10.16
C ASN A 318 12.47 10.12 9.21
N ILE A 319 12.68 9.81 7.92
CA ILE A 319 13.07 10.82 6.92
C ILE A 319 11.98 11.89 6.76
N ALA A 320 10.71 11.50 6.74
CA ALA A 320 9.58 12.42 6.68
C ALA A 320 9.52 13.33 7.92
N LEU A 321 9.69 12.77 9.12
CA LEU A 321 9.78 13.50 10.38
C LEU A 321 10.93 14.51 10.40
N ASP A 322 12.14 14.05 10.09
CA ASP A 322 13.31 14.91 10.11
C ASP A 322 13.14 16.07 9.12
N ARG A 323 12.56 15.80 7.94
CA ARG A 323 12.24 16.85 6.96
C ARG A 323 11.22 17.85 7.50
N TYR A 324 10.19 17.37 8.18
CA TYR A 324 9.16 18.21 8.79
C TYR A 324 9.75 19.15 9.86
N LEU A 325 10.64 18.61 10.70
CA LEU A 325 11.25 19.29 11.84
C LEU A 325 12.43 20.20 11.46
N ARG A 326 13.07 20.00 10.30
CA ARG A 326 14.20 20.85 9.84
C ARG A 326 13.89 22.36 9.86
N SER A 327 12.67 22.74 9.51
CA SER A 327 12.24 24.14 9.42
C SER A 327 11.29 24.58 10.54
N ARG A 328 11.10 23.75 11.57
CA ARG A 328 10.11 23.98 12.62
C ARG A 328 10.72 23.77 14.01
N ALA A 329 10.32 24.59 14.97
CA ALA A 329 10.60 24.38 16.39
C ALA A 329 9.31 23.93 17.07
N MET A 330 9.35 22.80 17.76
CA MET A 330 8.19 22.24 18.43
C MET A 330 8.13 22.58 19.91
N ILE A 331 6.92 22.59 20.44
CA ILE A 331 6.70 22.71 21.89
C ILE A 331 6.84 21.31 22.51
N PRO A 332 7.61 21.13 23.60
CA PRO A 332 7.68 19.85 24.32
C PRO A 332 6.29 19.31 24.69
N GLU A 333 6.16 17.98 24.76
CA GLU A 333 4.91 17.24 24.98
C GLU A 333 3.87 17.36 23.85
N THR A 334 4.19 18.01 22.73
CA THR A 334 3.36 17.97 21.52
C THR A 334 3.40 16.58 20.89
N VAL A 335 2.24 16.09 20.48
CA VAL A 335 2.11 14.81 19.77
C VAL A 335 2.05 15.06 18.27
N LEU A 336 2.85 14.30 17.52
CA LEU A 336 2.79 14.22 16.07
C LEU A 336 2.14 12.89 15.68
N GLU A 337 1.06 12.96 14.93
CA GLU A 337 0.45 11.79 14.29
C GLU A 337 0.91 11.75 12.84
N ILE A 338 1.46 10.62 12.41
CA ILE A 338 1.93 10.42 11.05
C ILE A 338 1.11 9.31 10.42
N THR A 339 0.45 9.63 9.32
CA THR A 339 -0.19 8.65 8.45
C THR A 339 0.76 8.31 7.31
N HIS A 340 1.06 7.01 7.13
CA HIS A 340 1.85 6.44 6.04
C HIS A 340 1.12 5.22 5.48
N GLY A 341 0.56 5.35 4.27
CA GLY A 341 -0.40 4.38 3.75
C GLY A 341 -1.60 4.25 4.71
N GLU A 342 -1.89 3.03 5.15
CA GLU A 342 -2.94 2.72 6.13
C GLU A 342 -2.46 2.83 7.59
N ASN A 343 -1.15 2.93 7.80
CA ASN A 343 -0.57 2.94 9.13
C ASN A 343 -0.59 4.34 9.73
N VAL A 344 -0.87 4.41 11.04
CA VAL A 344 -0.80 5.64 11.83
C VAL A 344 0.25 5.43 12.92
N TYR A 345 1.16 6.38 13.08
CA TYR A 345 2.19 6.36 14.12
C TYR A 345 2.10 7.62 14.97
N PHE A 346 2.27 7.47 16.28
CA PHE A 346 2.33 8.60 17.19
C PHE A 346 3.74 8.82 17.71
N PHE A 347 4.15 10.08 17.74
CA PHE A 347 5.42 10.52 18.30
C PHE A 347 5.16 11.63 19.30
N ILE A 348 5.96 11.70 20.37
CA ILE A 348 5.92 12.79 21.33
C ILE A 348 7.23 13.56 21.32
N MET A 349 7.12 14.88 21.28
CA MET A 349 8.28 15.77 21.34
C MET A 349 8.81 15.83 22.78
N LYS A 350 10.07 15.46 22.98
CA LYS A 350 10.81 15.65 24.25
C LYS A 350 11.34 17.07 24.37
N THR A 351 11.92 17.56 23.27
CA THR A 351 12.45 18.92 23.13
C THR A 351 11.86 19.56 21.88
N ASP A 352 12.45 20.64 21.39
CA ASP A 352 12.03 21.27 20.14
C ASP A 352 12.35 20.43 18.89
N LYS A 353 13.27 19.47 19.00
CA LYS A 353 13.73 18.60 17.89
C LYS A 353 13.85 17.12 18.21
N GLU A 354 13.94 16.75 19.48
CA GLU A 354 14.02 15.34 19.89
C GLU A 354 12.62 14.78 20.13
N TYR A 355 12.38 13.56 19.65
CA TYR A 355 11.09 12.88 19.74
C TYR A 355 11.26 11.42 20.09
N ASP A 356 10.23 10.85 20.74
CA ASP A 356 10.09 9.41 20.96
C ASP A 356 8.87 8.87 20.23
N ARG A 357 8.98 7.64 19.73
CA ARG A 357 7.84 6.87 19.23
C ARG A 357 6.98 6.40 20.40
N LEU A 358 5.68 6.61 20.30
CA LEU A 358 4.69 6.09 21.24
C LEU A 358 4.15 4.75 20.75
N ASP A 359 3.86 3.86 21.70
CA ASP A 359 3.05 2.67 21.44
C ASP A 359 1.59 3.07 21.22
N ASN A 360 1.04 2.73 20.05
CA ASN A 360 -0.29 3.18 19.65
C ASN A 360 -1.39 2.69 20.59
N ASP A 361 -1.32 1.42 21.01
CA ASP A 361 -2.36 0.79 21.82
C ASP A 361 -2.35 1.37 23.23
N SER A 362 -1.17 1.46 23.84
CA SER A 362 -1.00 2.06 25.17
C SER A 362 -1.38 3.54 25.18
N PHE A 363 -1.01 4.28 24.14
CA PHE A 363 -1.30 5.72 24.04
C PHE A 363 -2.80 6.00 23.93
N ARG A 364 -3.56 5.15 23.22
CA ARG A 364 -5.01 5.30 23.08
C ARG A 364 -5.81 4.80 24.28
N LYS A 365 -5.22 3.94 25.12
CA LYS A 365 -5.89 3.38 26.30
C LYS A 365 -5.96 4.41 27.44
N ILE A 366 -7.16 4.63 27.96
CA ILE A 366 -7.37 5.47 29.14
C ILE A 366 -6.92 4.65 30.37
N PRO A 367 -6.02 5.18 31.24
CA PRO A 367 -5.43 4.41 32.32
C PRO A 367 -6.32 4.31 33.58
N PHE A 368 -7.55 4.79 33.52
CA PHE A 368 -8.50 4.86 34.63
C PHE A 368 -9.93 4.66 34.14
N ASP A 369 -10.84 4.35 35.06
CA ASP A 369 -12.27 4.18 34.76
C ASP A 369 -12.97 5.55 34.62
N PHE A 370 -13.05 6.07 33.39
CA PHE A 370 -13.62 7.39 33.15
C PHE A 370 -15.10 7.47 33.54
N ASP A 371 -15.89 6.45 33.24
CA ASP A 371 -17.35 6.48 33.46
C ASP A 371 -17.68 6.45 34.96
N ASP A 372 -16.97 5.62 35.74
CA ASP A 372 -17.12 5.56 37.19
C ASP A 372 -16.71 6.89 37.86
N ILE A 373 -15.55 7.43 37.48
CA ILE A 373 -15.08 8.73 37.98
C ILE A 373 -16.04 9.85 37.60
N TRP A 374 -16.46 9.90 36.34
CA TRP A 374 -17.31 10.97 35.83
C TRP A 374 -18.70 10.95 36.46
N THR A 375 -19.28 9.76 36.66
CA THR A 375 -20.56 9.58 37.35
C THR A 375 -20.45 10.06 38.79
N THR A 376 -19.40 9.64 39.50
CA THR A 376 -19.15 10.03 40.89
C THR A 376 -18.95 11.55 41.05
N ILE A 377 -18.14 12.16 40.19
CA ILE A 377 -17.94 13.63 40.17
C ILE A 377 -19.26 14.36 39.89
N SER A 378 -20.07 13.83 38.97
CA SER A 378 -21.38 14.40 38.64
C SER A 378 -22.34 14.35 39.82
N GLU A 379 -22.36 13.24 40.58
CA GLU A 379 -23.12 13.13 41.83
C GLU A 379 -22.65 14.16 42.87
N TRP A 380 -21.34 14.29 43.09
CA TRP A 380 -20.80 15.28 44.03
C TRP A 380 -21.17 16.71 43.65
N SER A 381 -21.22 17.01 42.36
CA SER A 381 -21.66 18.30 41.82
C SER A 381 -23.15 18.55 42.09
N ARG A 382 -24.00 17.56 41.85
CA ARG A 382 -25.46 17.63 42.12
C ARG A 382 -25.77 17.81 43.59
N ASP A 383 -25.05 17.08 44.44
CA ASP A 383 -25.22 17.09 45.90
C ASP A 383 -24.55 18.32 46.57
N LYS A 384 -23.88 19.19 45.80
CA LYS A 384 -23.11 20.35 46.29
C LYS A 384 -22.02 19.96 47.30
N LYS A 385 -21.40 18.81 47.10
CA LYS A 385 -20.30 18.27 47.93
C LYS A 385 -18.94 18.81 47.53
N ILE A 386 -18.83 19.43 46.35
CA ILE A 386 -17.60 20.05 45.83
C ILE A 386 -17.53 21.51 46.30
N ARG A 387 -16.44 21.87 46.98
CA ARG A 387 -16.14 23.24 47.41
C ARG A 387 -14.73 23.64 47.02
N LYS A 388 -14.54 24.93 46.76
CA LYS A 388 -13.22 25.54 46.56
C LYS A 388 -12.85 26.26 47.85
N GLU A 389 -11.79 25.83 48.50
CA GLU A 389 -11.30 26.43 49.75
C GLU A 389 -9.86 26.90 49.58
N LEU A 390 -9.47 27.92 50.35
CA LEU A 390 -8.09 28.42 50.35
C LEU A 390 -7.31 27.68 51.43
N VAL A 391 -6.52 26.69 51.02
CA VAL A 391 -5.61 25.95 51.90
C VAL A 391 -4.21 26.54 51.72
N GLY A 392 -3.65 27.15 52.77
CA GLY A 392 -2.33 27.78 52.70
C GLY A 392 -2.21 28.92 51.66
N GLY A 393 -3.32 29.60 51.34
CA GLY A 393 -3.36 30.68 50.36
C GLY A 393 -3.47 30.22 48.89
N LYS A 394 -3.54 28.90 48.64
CA LYS A 394 -3.80 28.33 47.31
C LYS A 394 -5.24 27.81 47.23
N PRO A 395 -5.97 28.07 46.14
CA PRO A 395 -7.28 27.50 45.96
C PRO A 395 -7.17 26.00 45.71
N GLU A 396 -7.74 25.21 46.60
CA GLU A 396 -7.86 23.75 46.46
C GLU A 396 -9.33 23.35 46.38
N ILE A 397 -9.61 22.29 45.62
CA ILE A 397 -10.95 21.73 45.51
C ILE A 397 -11.08 20.58 46.50
N ILE A 398 -12.05 20.72 47.39
CA ILE A 398 -12.34 19.79 48.48
C ILE A 398 -13.70 19.16 48.24
N VAL A 399 -13.77 17.85 48.47
CA VAL A 399 -15.02 17.09 48.47
C VAL A 399 -15.38 16.77 49.92
N THR A 400 -16.58 17.16 50.37
CA THR A 400 -17.03 16.90 51.74
C THR A 400 -18.21 15.93 51.78
N PRO A 401 -18.21 14.91 52.66
CA PRO A 401 -17.12 14.49 53.54
C PRO A 401 -15.97 13.80 52.78
N GLU A 402 -14.78 13.71 53.39
CA GLU A 402 -13.62 13.04 52.78
C GLU A 402 -13.88 11.56 52.44
N SER A 403 -14.79 10.91 53.18
CA SER A 403 -15.23 9.53 52.91
C SER A 403 -15.88 9.35 51.54
N GLU A 404 -16.32 10.43 50.86
CA GLU A 404 -16.80 10.33 49.48
C GLU A 404 -15.73 9.82 48.52
N TRP A 405 -14.44 10.09 48.79
CA TRP A 405 -13.32 9.55 47.99
C TRP A 405 -13.21 8.03 48.06
N GLU A 406 -13.83 7.37 49.04
CA GLU A 406 -13.87 5.91 49.14
C GLU A 406 -14.69 5.26 48.03
N LYS A 407 -15.60 6.02 47.41
CA LYS A 407 -16.36 5.56 46.23
C LYS A 407 -15.48 5.35 45.01
N ILE A 408 -14.35 6.06 44.93
CA ILE A 408 -13.38 5.92 43.84
C ILE A 408 -12.24 5.00 44.29
N LYS A 409 -11.89 4.03 43.43
CA LYS A 409 -10.80 3.10 43.66
C LYS A 409 -9.49 3.85 43.94
N PRO A 410 -8.64 3.41 44.88
CA PRO A 410 -7.43 4.14 45.27
C PRO A 410 -6.51 4.56 44.10
N GLN A 411 -6.35 3.69 43.10
CA GLN A 411 -5.54 3.92 41.91
C GLN A 411 -6.07 5.04 40.99
N ASP A 412 -7.38 5.31 41.04
CA ASP A 412 -8.08 6.25 40.16
C ASP A 412 -8.28 7.63 40.80
N ARG A 413 -8.09 7.74 42.12
CA ARG A 413 -8.30 8.99 42.90
C ARG A 413 -7.47 10.16 42.40
N GLU A 414 -6.23 9.91 41.97
CA GLU A 414 -5.35 10.96 41.45
C GLU A 414 -5.88 11.54 40.13
N TYR A 415 -6.39 10.68 39.24
CA TYR A 415 -7.02 11.12 37.98
C TYR A 415 -8.35 11.82 38.24
N ALA A 416 -9.16 11.31 39.17
CA ALA A 416 -10.41 11.94 39.58
C ALA A 416 -10.20 13.35 40.16
N LYS A 417 -9.15 13.55 40.97
CA LYS A 417 -8.79 14.87 41.50
C LYS A 417 -8.47 15.86 40.37
N ARG A 418 -7.65 15.45 39.40
CA ARG A 418 -7.29 16.32 38.26
C ARG A 418 -8.48 16.62 37.35
N LEU A 419 -9.33 15.62 37.10
CA LEU A 419 -10.56 15.81 36.32
C LEU A 419 -11.50 16.80 37.00
N LEU A 420 -11.66 16.68 38.32
CA LEU A 420 -12.44 17.61 39.12
C LEU A 420 -11.87 19.03 39.07
N GLU A 421 -10.55 19.17 39.17
CA GLU A 421 -9.84 20.45 39.01
C GLU A 421 -10.08 21.09 37.65
N GLU A 422 -9.94 20.33 36.56
CA GLU A 422 -10.22 20.80 35.20
C GLU A 422 -11.69 21.25 35.05
N GLN A 423 -12.65 20.47 35.56
CA GLN A 423 -14.08 20.81 35.42
C GLN A 423 -14.47 22.08 36.18
N VAL A 424 -13.95 22.27 37.40
CA VAL A 424 -14.20 23.49 38.16
C VAL A 424 -13.56 24.68 37.45
N GLN A 425 -12.34 24.54 36.94
CA GLN A 425 -11.69 25.59 36.15
C GLN A 425 -12.48 25.95 34.90
N LEU A 426 -12.90 24.97 34.10
CA LEU A 426 -13.72 25.20 32.90
C LEU A 426 -15.03 25.90 33.22
N LYS A 427 -15.69 25.52 34.32
CA LYS A 427 -16.90 26.19 34.79
C LYS A 427 -16.65 27.64 35.19
N GLU A 428 -15.55 27.93 35.87
CA GLU A 428 -15.13 29.30 36.21
C GLU A 428 -14.81 30.13 34.96
N GLU A 429 -14.14 29.54 33.97
CA GLU A 429 -13.86 30.18 32.69
C GLU A 429 -15.14 30.47 31.89
N GLN A 430 -16.12 29.56 31.91
CA GLN A 430 -17.43 29.81 31.28
C GLN A 430 -18.20 30.91 32.02
N LEU A 431 -18.17 30.92 33.36
CA LEU A 431 -18.79 31.97 34.17
C LEU A 431 -18.12 33.33 33.94
N SER A 432 -16.81 33.38 33.79
CA SER A 432 -16.07 34.61 33.53
C SER A 432 -16.23 35.11 32.09
N LYS A 433 -16.41 34.23 31.10
CA LYS A 433 -16.71 34.63 29.71
C LYS A 433 -18.16 35.12 29.53
N ASN A 434 -19.08 34.72 30.42
CA ASN A 434 -20.48 35.11 30.37
C ASN A 434 -20.74 36.44 31.09
N LYS A 435 -20.82 37.54 30.33
CA LYS A 435 -21.06 38.91 30.85
C LYS A 435 -22.31 39.04 31.73
N PHE A 436 -23.35 38.24 31.49
CA PHE A 436 -24.58 38.27 32.29
C PHE A 436 -24.38 37.59 33.65
N MET A 437 -23.65 36.47 33.67
CA MET A 437 -23.29 35.77 34.91
C MET A 437 -22.33 36.58 35.77
N GLN A 438 -21.39 37.32 35.16
CA GLN A 438 -20.53 38.26 35.89
C GLN A 438 -21.37 39.33 36.63
N LYS A 439 -22.32 39.97 35.94
CA LYS A 439 -23.23 40.96 36.57
C LYS A 439 -24.11 40.36 37.67
N LEU A 440 -24.57 39.11 37.51
CA LEU A 440 -25.33 38.42 38.56
C LEU A 440 -24.48 38.08 39.79
N CYS A 441 -23.23 37.66 39.58
CA CYS A 441 -22.27 37.44 40.67
C CYS A 441 -21.96 38.74 41.43
N GLU A 442 -21.77 39.86 40.71
CA GLU A 442 -21.60 41.19 41.31
C GLU A 442 -22.83 41.61 42.12
N LEU A 443 -24.04 41.44 41.58
CA LEU A 443 -25.29 41.72 42.28
C LEU A 443 -25.45 40.85 43.54
N LYS A 444 -25.12 39.56 43.46
CA LYS A 444 -25.18 38.65 44.61
C LYS A 444 -24.16 39.02 45.68
N SER A 445 -22.92 39.34 45.30
CA SER A 445 -21.87 39.79 46.23
C SER A 445 -22.24 41.11 46.92
N ASN A 446 -22.80 42.06 46.17
CA ASN A 446 -23.33 43.31 46.71
C ASN A 446 -24.48 43.06 47.69
N ALA A 447 -25.43 42.18 47.33
CA ALA A 447 -26.54 41.83 48.21
C ALA A 447 -26.08 41.11 49.50
N GLU A 448 -25.12 40.19 49.42
CA GLU A 448 -24.54 39.52 50.59
C GLU A 448 -23.79 40.49 51.50
N SER A 449 -23.06 41.45 50.91
CA SER A 449 -22.35 42.49 51.64
C SER A 449 -23.32 43.45 52.32
N GLU A 450 -24.40 43.84 51.65
CA GLU A 450 -25.45 44.70 52.21
C GLU A 450 -26.21 43.98 53.34
N LEU A 451 -26.45 42.67 53.20
CA LEU A 451 -27.11 41.85 54.21
C LEU A 451 -26.22 41.65 55.45
N LYS A 452 -24.90 41.48 55.27
CA LYS A 452 -23.93 41.51 56.36
C LYS A 452 -23.90 42.87 57.05
N ALA A 453 -23.89 43.98 56.29
CA ALA A 453 -23.91 45.33 56.84
C ALA A 453 -25.19 45.61 57.64
N LYS A 454 -26.36 45.19 57.14
CA LYS A 454 -27.65 45.31 57.86
C LYS A 454 -27.69 44.45 59.11
N LYS A 455 -27.10 43.24 59.11
CA LYS A 455 -26.96 42.41 60.31
C LYS A 455 -26.06 43.06 61.35
N ALA A 456 -24.91 43.60 60.95
CA ALA A 456 -24.00 44.32 61.84
C ALA A 456 -24.66 45.58 62.44
N GLN A 457 -25.39 46.37 61.65
CA GLN A 457 -26.15 47.51 62.16
C GLN A 457 -27.28 47.09 63.11
N ALA A 458 -27.98 45.99 62.81
CA ALA A 458 -29.03 45.48 63.69
C ALA A 458 -28.45 44.98 65.03
N GLU A 459 -27.25 44.39 65.03
CA GLU A 459 -26.53 44.01 66.24
C GLU A 459 -26.04 45.23 67.04
N GLU A 460 -25.49 46.26 66.39
CA GLU A 460 -25.15 47.52 67.05
C GLU A 460 -26.37 48.21 67.68
N ILE A 461 -27.51 48.23 66.98
CA ILE A 461 -28.75 48.84 67.51
C ILE A 461 -29.28 48.02 68.69
N LYS A 462 -29.15 46.68 68.67
CA LYS A 462 -29.49 45.82 69.80
C LYS A 462 -28.57 46.08 71.00
N GLN A 463 -27.26 46.22 70.79
CA GLN A 463 -26.30 46.62 71.83
C GLN A 463 -26.65 47.99 72.41
N LYS A 464 -26.83 49.02 71.58
CA LYS A 464 -27.20 50.37 72.04
C LYS A 464 -28.52 50.41 72.79
N LYS A 465 -29.52 49.59 72.40
CA LYS A 465 -30.80 49.46 73.16
C LYS A 465 -30.63 48.72 74.48
N ALA A 466 -29.73 47.73 74.55
CA ALA A 466 -29.38 47.06 75.82
C ALA A 466 -28.67 48.03 76.77
N ASP A 467 -27.71 48.82 76.26
CA ASP A 467 -27.00 49.84 77.03
C ASP A 467 -27.95 50.96 77.51
N PHE A 468 -28.90 51.38 76.67
CA PHE A 468 -29.90 52.39 77.06
C PHE A 468 -30.86 51.86 78.13
N LYS A 469 -31.27 50.58 78.08
CA LYS A 469 -32.06 49.93 79.14
C LYS A 469 -31.28 49.84 80.45
N ASN A 470 -30.00 49.49 80.40
CA ASN A 470 -29.14 49.50 81.60
C ASN A 470 -28.98 50.91 82.18
N SER A 471 -28.86 51.95 81.35
CA SER A 471 -28.79 53.34 81.82
C SER A 471 -30.10 53.86 82.46
N LYS A 472 -31.26 53.35 82.03
CA LYS A 472 -32.57 53.71 82.60
C LYS A 472 -32.85 53.02 83.93
N ASN A 473 -32.35 51.79 84.13
CA ASN A 473 -32.45 51.13 85.44
C ASN A 473 -31.61 51.87 86.49
N ASN A 474 -30.42 52.37 86.13
CA ASN A 474 -29.58 53.17 87.05
C ASN A 474 -30.13 54.57 87.38
N ARG A 475 -31.19 55.05 86.70
CA ARG A 475 -31.85 56.34 87.01
C ARG A 475 -33.10 56.21 87.89
N LYS A 476 -33.59 55.00 88.16
CA LYS A 476 -34.72 54.78 89.08
C LYS A 476 -34.31 54.58 90.54
N ASP A 477 -33.03 54.35 90.82
CA ASP A 477 -32.49 54.24 92.18
C ASP A 477 -32.00 55.58 92.78
N GLY A 478 -32.18 56.71 92.06
CA GLY A 478 -31.68 58.03 92.45
C GLY A 478 -32.73 59.05 92.90
N VAL A 479 -34.02 58.69 92.97
CA VAL A 479 -35.10 59.59 93.43
C VAL A 479 -35.91 58.88 94.52
N ASN A 480 -35.26 58.63 95.66
CA ASN A 480 -35.86 58.51 96.99
C ASN A 480 -34.72 58.48 98.00
N ASN A 481 -34.25 59.66 98.38
CA ASN A 481 -33.66 60.00 99.68
C ASN A 481 -33.40 61.51 99.66
N ALA A 482 -34.45 62.26 99.99
CA ALA A 482 -34.34 63.57 100.63
C ALA A 482 -34.27 63.36 102.14
#